data_AF-A0A967T1A3-F1
#
_entry.id   AF-A0A967T1A3-F1
#
_cell.length_a   1.000
_cell.length_b   1.000
_cell.length_c   1.000
_cell.angle_alpha   90.00
_cell.angle_beta   90.00
_cell.angle_gamma   90.00
#
_symmetry.space_group_name_H-M   'P 1'
#
loop_
_entity.id
_entity.type
_entity.pdbx_description
1 polymer ?
#
loop_
_entity_poly.entity_id
_entity_poly.type
_entity_poly.pdbx_seq_one_letter_code
_entity_poly.pdbx_strand_id
1 'polypeptide(L)' 'MPGELWIILAFIAIVIIYTIAKVLRLMRQSDEQWRKVDKSKLREWEDDD' A
#
# COMPACT_ATOMS: atom_id res chain seq x y z
N MET A 1 30.66 7.21 -14.63
CA MET A 1 31.46 7.91 -13.60
C MET A 1 30.78 7.76 -12.24
N PRO A 2 31.52 7.65 -11.12
CA PRO A 2 30.94 7.34 -9.81
C PRO A 2 29.85 8.31 -9.31
N GLY A 3 29.81 9.55 -9.80
CA GLY A 3 28.76 10.53 -9.46
C GLY A 3 27.36 10.21 -10.03
N GLU A 4 27.28 9.55 -11.19
CA GLU A 4 26.00 9.23 -11.85
C GLU A 4 25.25 8.11 -11.10
N LEU A 5 26.00 7.18 -10.49
CA LEU A 5 25.46 6.10 -9.67
C LEU A 5 24.74 6.62 -8.42
N TRP A 6 25.31 7.64 -7.75
CA TRP A 6 24.71 8.23 -6.56
C TRP A 6 23.37 8.90 -6.83
N ILE A 7 23.22 9.52 -8.00
CA ILE A 7 21.96 10.16 -8.42
C ILE A 7 20.87 9.09 -8.62
N ILE A 8 21.21 7.99 -9.29
CA ILE A 8 20.28 6.87 -9.53
C ILE A 8 19.87 6.23 -8.19
N LEU A 9 20.83 6.00 -7.29
CA LEU A 9 20.55 5.43 -5.96
C LEU A 9 19.65 6.35 -5.12
N ALA A 10 19.89 7.66 -5.15
CA ALA A 10 19.04 8.64 -4.47
C ALA A 10 17.61 8.63 -5.04
N PHE A 11 17.46 8.57 -6.37
CA PHE A 11 16.15 8.47 -7.00
C PHE A 11 15.40 7.20 -6.58
N ILE A 12 16.07 6.05 -6.60
CA ILE A 12 15.49 4.78 -6.16
C ILE A 12 15.05 4.87 -4.69
N ALA A 13 15.88 5.41 -3.81
CA ALA A 13 15.54 5.59 -2.39
C ALA A 13 14.28 6.45 -2.21
N ILE A 14 14.15 7.55 -2.96
CA ILE A 14 12.97 8.42 -2.94
C ILE A 14 11.72 7.64 -3.36
N VAL A 15 11.79 6.86 -4.45
CA VAL A 15 10.67 6.04 -4.94
C VAL A 15 10.25 5.01 -3.90
N ILE A 16 11.20 4.35 -3.25
CA ILE A 16 10.92 3.37 -2.19
C ILE A 16 10.19 4.03 -1.02
N ILE A 17 10.72 5.15 -0.51
CA ILE A 17 10.11 5.90 0.60
C ILE A 17 8.68 6.33 0.25
N TYR A 18 8.48 6.89 -0.95
CA TYR A 18 7.16 7.29 -1.43
C TYR A 18 6.19 6.11 -1.49
N THR A 19 6.66 4.97 -2.01
CA THR A 19 5.83 3.77 -2.15
C THR A 19 5.39 3.24 -0.79
N ILE A 20 6.31 3.15 0.17
CA ILE A 20 6.00 2.74 1.55
C ILE A 20 4.96 3.69 2.16
N ALA A 21 5.19 5.01 2.08
CA ALA A 21 4.26 6.00 2.60
C ALA A 21 2.87 5.87 1.97
N LYS A 22 2.81 5.59 0.66
CA LYS A 22 1.55 5.39 -0.06
C LYS A 22 0.83 4.12 0.34
N VAL A 23 1.53 3.01 0.51
CA VAL A 23 0.96 1.74 0.99
C VAL A 23 0.36 1.93 2.38
N LEU A 24 1.10 2.54 3.32
CA LEU A 24 0.60 2.81 4.67
C LEU A 24 -0.65 3.71 4.66
N ARG A 25 -0.68 4.73 3.79
CA ARG A 25 -1.86 5.57 3.62
C ARG A 25 -3.06 4.77 3.09
N LEU A 26 -2.84 3.91 2.09
CA LEU A 26 -3.90 3.08 1.50
C LEU A 26 -4.42 2.05 2.49
N MET A 27 -3.56 1.43 3.30
CA MET A 27 -3.97 0.52 4.37
C MET A 27 -4.91 1.23 5.36
N ARG A 28 -4.54 2.44 5.80
CA ARG A 28 -5.38 3.22 6.70
C ARG A 28 -6.73 3.58 6.09
N GLN A 29 -6.75 3.96 4.81
CA GLN A 29 -8.00 4.25 4.10
C GLN A 29 -8.85 2.98 3.92
N SER A 30 -8.23 1.84 3.64
CA SER A 30 -8.88 0.54 3.53
C SER A 30 -9.57 0.16 4.83
N ASP A 31 -8.90 0.32 5.98
CA ASP A 31 -9.49 0.01 7.29
C ASP A 31 -10.69 0.92 7.61
N GLU A 32 -10.56 2.21 7.32
CA GLU A 32 -11.66 3.17 7.51
C GLU A 32 -12.86 2.85 6.61
N GLN A 33 -12.62 2.40 5.38
CA GLN A 33 -13.66 1.97 4.45
C GLN A 33 -14.27 0.63 4.90
N TRP A 34 -13.46 -0.34 5.30
CA TRP A 34 -13.90 -1.63 5.78
C TRP A 34 -14.79 -1.53 7.01
N ARG A 35 -14.52 -0.59 7.92
CA ARG A 35 -15.37 -0.33 9.08
C ARG A 35 -16.72 0.29 8.71
N LYS A 36 -16.79 1.03 7.60
CA LYS A 36 -18.04 1.65 7.11
C LYS A 36 -18.87 0.71 6.25
N VAL A 37 -18.27 -0.36 5.74
CA VAL A 37 -18.99 -1.38 4.97
C VAL A 37 -19.96 -2.11 5.89
N ASP A 38 -21.23 -2.12 5.50
CA ASP A 38 -22.26 -2.92 6.14
C ASP A 38 -22.00 -4.40 5.84
N LYS A 39 -21.48 -5.10 6.85
CA LYS A 39 -21.08 -6.51 6.73
C LYS A 39 -22.28 -7.44 6.52
N SER A 40 -23.51 -7.00 6.82
CA SER A 40 -24.72 -7.78 6.58
C SER A 40 -25.05 -7.95 5.08
N LYS A 41 -24.39 -7.18 4.20
CA LYS A 41 -24.52 -7.26 2.74
C LYS A 41 -23.41 -8.07 2.10
N LEU A 42 -22.41 -8.48 2.85
CA LEU A 42 -21.33 -9.31 2.33
C LEU A 42 -21.89 -10.71 2.10
N ARG A 43 -21.72 -11.24 0.89
CA ARG A 43 -21.97 -12.64 0.60
C ARG A 43 -20.99 -13.46 1.43
N GLU A 44 -21.51 -14.27 2.34
CA GLU A 44 -20.71 -15.30 3.00
C GLU A 44 -20.33 -16.32 1.93
N TRP A 45 -19.03 -16.47 1.75
CA TRP A 45 -18.47 -17.56 0.99
C TRP A 45 -18.13 -18.61 2.02
N GLU A 46 -18.74 -19.78 1.91
CA GLU A 46 -18.24 -20.94 2.64
C GLU A 46 -16.81 -21.16 2.13
N ASP A 47 -15.83 -21.05 3.02
CA ASP A 47 -14.47 -21.50 2.71
C ASP A 47 -14.59 -23.02 2.47
N ASP A 48 -14.61 -23.42 1.20
CA ASP A 48 -14.51 -24.84 0.79
C ASP A 48 -13.12 -25.34 1.23
N ASP A 49 -13.06 -25.90 2.45
CA ASP A 49 -11.98 -26.79 2.92
C ASP A 49 -11.93 -28.08 2.09
#